data_AF-X1TG54-F1
#
_entry.id   AF-X1TG54-F1
#
_cell.length_a   1.000
_cell.length_b   1.000
_cell.length_c   1.000
_cell.angle_alpha   90.00
_cell.angle_beta   90.00
_cell.angle_gamma   90.00
#
_symmetry.space_group_name_H-M   'P 1'
#
loop_
_entity.id
_entity.type
_entity.pdbx_description
1 polymer ?
#
loop_
_entity_poly.entity_id
_entity_poly.type
_entity_poly.pdbx_seq_one_letter_code
_entity_poly.pdbx_strand_id
1 'polypeptide(L)'
;MIRTRYFLLFAFLAALGSEPVLGEEFEATWESLDRYECPEWFRDAKLGIFMHWGPCSVPGVDSWYGRNMYIEGHRTYKHHVETYGHPS
;
A
#
# COMPACT_ATOMS: atom_id res chain seq x y z
N MET A 1 -4.01 3.42 58.16
CA MET A 1 -4.66 2.34 57.38
C MET A 1 -5.82 2.83 56.49
N ILE A 2 -5.73 4.01 55.86
CA ILE A 2 -6.80 4.54 54.99
C ILE A 2 -6.31 4.78 53.53
N ARG A 3 -5.00 4.93 53.31
CA ARG A 3 -4.44 5.31 52.00
C ARG A 3 -4.34 4.18 50.96
N THR A 4 -4.29 2.93 51.40
CA THR A 4 -4.12 1.77 50.49
C THR A 4 -5.41 1.38 49.75
N ARG A 5 -6.59 1.69 50.32
CA ARG A 5 -7.90 1.35 49.72
C ARG A 5 -8.25 2.22 48.51
N TYR A 6 -7.85 3.48 48.49
CA TYR A 6 -8.11 4.38 47.36
C TYR A 6 -7.18 4.11 46.16
N PHE A 7 -5.95 3.67 46.42
CA PHE A 7 -5.00 3.36 45.36
C PHE A 7 -5.45 2.16 44.52
N LEU A 8 -6.04 1.14 45.16
CA LEU A 8 -6.60 -0.02 44.47
C LEU A 8 -7.90 0.32 43.73
N LEU A 9 -8.71 1.25 44.24
CA LEU A 9 -9.93 1.71 43.55
C LEU A 9 -9.60 2.53 42.28
N PHE A 10 -8.54 3.34 42.33
CA PHE A 10 -8.08 4.15 41.20
C PHE A 10 -7.45 3.29 40.09
N ALA A 11 -6.68 2.27 40.46
CA ALA A 11 -6.10 1.33 39.49
C ALA A 11 -7.18 0.48 38.78
N PHE A 12 -8.29 0.17 39.48
CA PHE A 12 -9.41 -0.57 38.90
C PHE A 12 -10.24 0.28 37.92
N LEU A 13 -10.42 1.58 38.18
CA LEU A 13 -11.08 2.51 37.26
C LEU A 13 -10.28 2.77 35.97
N ALA A 14 -8.94 2.76 36.05
CA ALA A 14 -8.08 2.93 34.87
C ALA A 14 -8.12 1.73 33.90
N ALA A 15 -8.39 0.52 34.41
CA ALA A 15 -8.49 -0.69 33.59
C ALA A 15 -9.82 -0.82 32.82
N LEU A 16 -10.87 -0.09 33.23
CA LEU A 16 -12.17 -0.06 32.57
C LEU A 16 -12.25 0.95 31.41
N GLY A 17 -11.21 1.76 31.18
CA GLY A 17 -11.22 2.86 30.21
C GLY A 17 -10.52 2.58 28.88
N SER A 18 -9.94 1.40 28.67
CA SER A 18 -9.33 1.04 27.38
C SER A 18 -10.36 0.35 26.49
N GLU A 19 -11.31 1.12 25.96
CA GLU A 19 -12.07 0.66 24.80
C GLU A 19 -11.06 0.42 23.66
N PRO A 20 -11.12 -0.71 22.94
CA PRO A 20 -10.38 -0.83 21.71
C PRO A 20 -10.81 0.31 20.80
N VAL A 21 -9.86 1.09 20.30
CA VAL A 21 -10.11 2.09 19.25
C VAL A 21 -10.44 1.31 17.98
N LEU A 22 -11.68 0.82 17.87
CA LEU A 22 -12.28 0.43 16.61
C LEU A 22 -12.50 1.74 15.87
N GLY A 23 -11.56 2.08 14.99
CA GLY A 23 -11.74 3.19 14.06
C GLY A 23 -13.07 3.01 13.34
N GLU A 24 -13.82 4.10 13.17
CA GLU A 24 -15.11 4.07 12.48
C GLU A 24 -14.96 3.40 11.11
N GLU A 25 -15.90 2.52 10.77
CA GLU A 25 -15.86 1.80 9.51
C GLU A 25 -16.08 2.78 8.34
N PHE A 26 -15.37 2.54 7.23
CA PHE A 26 -15.53 3.33 6.02
C PHE A 26 -16.70 2.78 5.18
N GLU A 27 -17.66 3.64 4.89
CA GLU A 27 -18.66 3.40 3.85
C GLU A 27 -18.11 3.71 2.45
N ALA A 28 -18.67 3.08 1.41
CA ALA A 28 -18.29 3.28 0.00
C ALA A 28 -18.87 4.59 -0.59
N THR A 29 -18.75 5.70 0.14
CA THR A 29 -19.19 7.04 -0.27
C THR A 29 -18.05 8.04 -0.15
N TRP A 30 -18.11 9.14 -0.92
CA TRP A 30 -17.08 10.18 -0.88
C TRP A 30 -17.00 10.86 0.48
N GLU A 31 -18.14 11.15 1.09
CA GLU A 31 -18.24 11.79 2.40
C GLU A 31 -17.58 10.97 3.51
N SER A 32 -17.67 9.63 3.41
CA SER A 32 -17.00 8.72 4.34
C SER A 32 -15.49 8.73 4.16
N LEU A 33 -15.02 8.66 2.91
CA LEU A 33 -13.59 8.60 2.56
C LEU A 33 -12.84 9.92 2.82
N ASP A 34 -13.52 11.06 2.77
CA ASP A 34 -12.96 12.39 3.08
C ASP A 34 -12.44 12.49 4.53
N ARG A 35 -12.86 11.58 5.42
CA ARG A 35 -12.36 11.48 6.80
C ARG A 35 -10.98 10.80 6.90
N TYR A 36 -10.44 10.25 5.82
CA TYR A 36 -9.14 9.58 5.85
C TYR A 36 -8.02 10.56 6.19
N GLU A 37 -7.24 10.22 7.21
CA GLU A 37 -5.98 10.88 7.51
C GLU A 37 -4.81 9.93 7.21
N CYS A 38 -3.79 10.46 6.54
CA CYS A 38 -2.56 9.71 6.30
C CYS A 38 -1.87 9.38 7.65
N PRO A 39 -1.56 8.10 7.94
CA PRO A 39 -1.07 7.68 9.24
C PRO A 39 0.34 8.24 9.53
N GLU A 40 0.62 8.54 10.79
CA GLU A 40 1.87 9.20 11.21
C GLU A 40 3.13 8.45 10.75
N TRP A 41 3.14 7.11 10.86
CA TRP A 41 4.28 6.30 10.44
C TRP A 41 4.60 6.48 8.95
N PHE A 42 3.59 6.62 8.08
CA PHE A 42 3.80 6.80 6.64
C PHE A 42 4.30 8.21 6.34
N ARG A 43 3.77 9.21 7.07
CA ARG A 43 4.31 10.56 7.03
C ARG A 43 5.78 10.57 7.45
N ASP A 44 6.16 9.79 8.46
CA ASP A 44 7.51 9.73 9.02
C ASP A 44 8.51 8.91 8.21
N ALA A 45 8.06 7.98 7.37
CA ALA A 45 8.93 7.10 6.60
C ALA A 45 9.90 7.85 5.66
N LYS A 46 9.46 8.97 5.05
CA LYS A 46 10.16 9.88 4.11
C LYS A 46 10.81 9.25 2.85
N LEU A 47 11.17 7.98 2.85
CA LEU A 47 11.79 7.25 1.75
C LEU A 47 11.05 5.93 1.53
N GLY A 48 10.58 5.72 0.31
CA GLY A 48 9.97 4.46 -0.14
C GLY A 48 10.74 3.88 -1.32
N ILE A 49 10.85 2.55 -1.35
CA ILE A 49 11.37 1.82 -2.50
C ILE A 49 10.19 1.07 -3.11
N PHE A 50 9.94 1.31 -4.40
CA PHE A 50 8.95 0.57 -5.17
C PHE A 50 9.63 -0.15 -6.33
N MET A 51 9.05 -1.28 -6.74
CA MET A 51 9.58 -2.14 -7.77
C MET A 51 8.49 -2.49 -8.78
N HIS A 52 8.74 -2.19 -10.06
CA HIS A 52 7.97 -2.72 -11.17
C HIS A 52 8.62 -4.03 -11.64
N TRP A 53 8.08 -5.16 -11.17
CA TRP A 53 8.56 -6.49 -11.54
C TRP A 53 7.40 -7.40 -11.93
N GLY A 54 7.57 -8.13 -13.04
CA GLY A 54 6.58 -9.06 -13.56
C GLY A 54 7.00 -9.62 -14.91
N PRO A 55 6.06 -10.17 -15.70
CA PRO A 55 6.37 -10.72 -17.02
C PRO A 55 7.03 -9.72 -17.99
N CYS A 56 6.71 -8.43 -17.88
CA CYS A 56 7.35 -7.38 -18.68
C CYS A 56 8.85 -7.20 -18.37
N SER A 57 9.33 -7.71 -17.23
CA SER A 57 10.75 -7.67 -16.85
C SER A 57 11.57 -8.78 -17.52
N VAL A 58 10.95 -9.85 -18.02
CA VAL A 58 11.67 -11.00 -18.62
C VAL A 58 12.57 -10.58 -19.78
N PRO A 59 12.12 -9.73 -20.72
CA PRO A 59 12.98 -9.27 -21.82
C PRO A 59 13.97 -8.18 -21.39
N GLY A 60 13.74 -7.50 -20.25
CA GLY A 60 14.61 -6.43 -19.76
C GLY A 60 14.65 -5.18 -20.65
N VAL A 61 13.69 -5.00 -21.57
CA VAL A 61 13.73 -3.92 -22.57
C VAL A 61 12.81 -2.75 -22.25
N ASP A 62 11.59 -3.04 -21.79
CA ASP A 62 10.52 -2.05 -21.67
C ASP A 62 9.50 -2.49 -20.62
N SER A 63 9.12 -1.64 -19.67
CA SER A 63 8.08 -1.98 -18.70
C SER A 63 6.70 -2.16 -19.37
N TRP A 64 6.51 -1.60 -20.56
CA TRP A 64 5.33 -1.75 -21.39
C TRP A 64 5.48 -2.82 -22.48
N TYR A 65 6.40 -3.78 -22.30
CA TYR A 65 6.75 -4.78 -23.30
C TYR A 65 5.52 -5.46 -23.95
N GLY A 66 4.59 -5.93 -23.13
CA GLY A 66 3.40 -6.64 -23.60
C GLY A 66 2.49 -5.82 -24.53
N ARG A 67 2.55 -4.47 -24.45
CA ARG A 67 1.88 -3.59 -25.40
C ARG A 67 2.78 -3.29 -26.60
N ASN A 68 4.00 -2.85 -26.32
CA ASN A 68 4.89 -2.28 -27.33
C ASN A 68 5.51 -3.32 -28.26
N MET A 69 5.49 -4.61 -27.90
CA MET A 69 5.90 -5.70 -28.78
C MET A 69 4.95 -5.94 -29.95
N TYR A 70 3.73 -5.37 -29.93
CA TYR A 70 2.75 -5.47 -31.03
C TYR A 70 2.69 -4.22 -31.92
N ILE A 71 3.48 -3.18 -31.63
CA ILE A 71 3.46 -1.93 -32.39
C ILE A 71 4.58 -1.96 -33.41
N GLU A 72 4.24 -2.30 -34.66
CA GLU A 72 5.21 -2.38 -35.75
C GLU A 72 6.04 -1.10 -35.89
N GLY A 73 7.35 -1.27 -36.08
CA GLY A 73 8.31 -0.16 -36.16
C GLY A 73 8.79 0.39 -34.81
N HIS A 74 8.12 0.09 -33.69
CA HIS A 74 8.61 0.46 -32.36
C HIS A 74 9.89 -0.32 -32.00
N ARG A 75 10.77 0.25 -31.18
CA ARG A 75 12.03 -0.41 -30.78
C ARG A 75 11.80 -1.78 -30.13
N THR A 76 10.75 -1.88 -29.32
CA THR A 76 10.38 -3.10 -28.58
C THR A 76 9.86 -4.17 -29.54
N TYR A 77 9.08 -3.79 -30.56
CA TYR A 77 8.66 -4.70 -31.63
C TYR A 77 9.87 -5.25 -32.39
N LYS A 78 10.80 -4.38 -32.81
CA LYS A 78 12.02 -4.80 -33.54
C LYS A 78 12.83 -5.79 -32.72
N HIS A 79 13.09 -5.46 -31.45
CA HIS A 79 13.76 -6.36 -30.52
C HIS A 79 13.04 -7.71 -30.37
N HIS A 80 11.71 -7.68 -30.21
CA HIS A 80 10.92 -8.91 -30.06
C HIS A 80 11.02 -9.79 -31.30
N VAL A 81 10.89 -9.20 -32.49
CA VAL A 81 11.01 -9.93 -33.77
C VAL A 81 12.41 -10.52 -33.94
N GLU A 82 13.46 -9.76 -33.64
CA GLU A 82 14.85 -10.23 -33.74
C GLU A 82 15.19 -11.33 -32.72
N THR A 83 14.53 -11.35 -31.56
CA THR A 83 14.87 -12.24 -30.43
C THR A 83 13.97 -13.46 -30.32
N TYR A 84 12.67 -13.29 -30.57
CA TYR A 84 11.63 -14.30 -30.31
C TYR A 84 10.76 -14.63 -31.54
N GLY A 85 10.80 -13.80 -32.59
CA GLY A 85 10.00 -13.96 -33.80
C GLY A 85 8.75 -13.06 -33.85
N HIS A 86 7.91 -13.23 -34.87
CA HIS A 86 6.71 -12.40 -35.01
C HIS A 86 5.75 -12.63 -33.83
N PRO A 87 5.19 -11.57 -33.19
CA PRO A 87 4.43 -11.69 -31.94
C PRO A 87 3.00 -12.28 -32.11
N SER A 88 2.63 -12.76 -33.31
CA SER A 88 1.30 -13.31 -33.65
C SER A 88 1.39 -14.65 -34.35
#